data_AF-A0A7V9PPT7-F1
#
_entry.id   AF-A0A7V9PPT7-F1
#
_cell.length_a   1.000
_cell.length_b   1.000
_cell.length_c   1.000
_cell.angle_alpha   90.00
_cell.angle_beta   90.00
_cell.angle_gamma   90.00
#
_symmetry.space_group_name_H-M   'P 1'
#
loop_
_entity.id
_entity.type
_entity.pdbx_description
1 polymer ?
#
loop_
_entity_poly.entity_id
_entity_poly.type
_entity_poly.pdbx_seq_one_letter_code
_entity_poly.pdbx_strand_id
1 'polypeptide(L)'
;MVKPAVSAGSLDTARHTDPARAREHVAALLATGRTVMVQPYLPAVDTWGETALLYLDGRFSHAIRKGPLLSDGAATEGGLYLEEEIEPRVPSVRERQLGDAVIALATERLGRLLYARVDVLADPSGAPVLLELELAEPSLLLAHGLGASARLAAGMAAEIC
;
A
#
# COMPACT_ATOMS: atom_id res chain seq x y z
N MET A 1 -2.37 -5.20 -14.27
CA MET A 1 -2.19 -3.81 -13.81
C MET A 1 -0.78 -3.36 -14.19
N VAL A 2 -0.64 -2.11 -14.61
CA VAL A 2 0.64 -1.47 -14.97
C VAL A 2 0.81 -0.24 -14.07
N LYS A 3 1.97 -0.12 -13.41
CA LYS A 3 2.35 1.06 -12.61
C LYS A 3 3.83 1.40 -12.75
N PRO A 4 4.25 2.65 -12.49
CA PRO A 4 5.66 2.95 -12.22
C PRO A 4 6.13 2.25 -10.94
N ALA A 5 7.39 1.85 -10.88
CA ALA A 5 7.97 1.28 -9.66
C ALA A 5 8.20 2.33 -8.56
N VAL A 6 8.25 3.62 -8.92
CA VAL A 6 8.31 4.76 -8.01
C VAL A 6 7.10 5.64 -8.34
N SER A 7 6.12 5.67 -7.45
CA SER A 7 4.87 6.43 -7.59
C SER A 7 4.30 6.73 -6.21
N ALA A 8 3.30 7.59 -6.15
CA ALA A 8 2.48 7.88 -4.98
C ALA A 8 1.04 8.17 -5.43
N GLY A 9 0.06 7.94 -4.55
CA GLY A 9 -1.34 8.30 -4.81
C GLY A 9 -1.97 7.62 -6.03
N SER A 10 -1.49 6.43 -6.39
CA SER A 10 -1.90 5.71 -7.61
C SER A 10 -1.57 6.43 -8.93
N LEU A 11 -0.65 7.41 -8.92
CA LEU A 11 -0.28 8.15 -10.13
C LEU A 11 0.24 7.19 -11.23
N ASP A 12 -0.29 7.37 -12.44
CA ASP A 12 -0.02 6.55 -13.63
C ASP A 12 -0.20 5.04 -13.39
N THR A 13 -1.07 4.65 -12.46
CA THR A 13 -1.42 3.26 -12.21
C THR A 13 -2.73 2.93 -12.90
N ALA A 14 -2.77 1.85 -13.68
CA ALA A 14 -3.97 1.48 -14.42
C ALA A 14 -4.18 -0.04 -14.54
N ARG A 15 -5.44 -0.45 -14.47
CA ARG A 15 -5.90 -1.78 -14.89
C ARG A 15 -6.16 -1.74 -16.40
N HIS A 16 -5.68 -2.78 -17.10
CA HIS A 16 -5.88 -2.94 -18.53
C HIS A 16 -6.45 -4.33 -18.80
N THR A 17 -7.60 -4.39 -19.46
CA THR A 17 -8.13 -5.63 -20.07
C THR A 17 -7.62 -5.86 -21.49
N ASP A 18 -7.27 -4.79 -22.21
CA ASP A 18 -6.69 -4.82 -23.56
C ASP A 18 -5.15 -4.86 -23.52
N PRO A 19 -4.51 -5.93 -24.03
CA PRO A 19 -3.06 -6.03 -24.12
C PRO A 19 -2.38 -4.95 -24.98
N ALA A 20 -3.07 -4.37 -25.98
CA ALA A 20 -2.50 -3.30 -26.80
C ALA A 20 -2.33 -2.03 -25.97
N ARG A 21 -3.41 -1.60 -25.29
CA ARG A 21 -3.38 -0.46 -24.35
C ARG A 21 -2.39 -0.65 -23.22
N ALA A 22 -2.27 -1.87 -22.68
CA ALA A 22 -1.27 -2.17 -21.66
C ALA A 22 0.16 -1.91 -22.18
N ARG A 23 0.47 -2.32 -23.42
CA ARG A 23 1.78 -2.10 -24.04
C ARG A 23 2.04 -0.63 -24.32
N GLU A 24 1.05 0.11 -24.79
CA GLU A 24 1.15 1.56 -25.00
C GLU A 24 1.45 2.29 -23.69
N HIS A 25 0.75 1.95 -22.60
CA HIS A 25 1.00 2.53 -21.28
C HIS A 25 2.41 2.20 -20.78
N VAL A 26 2.86 0.95 -20.91
CA VAL A 26 4.24 0.55 -20.58
C VAL A 26 5.25 1.37 -21.39
N ALA A 27 5.05 1.50 -22.70
CA ALA A 27 5.96 2.25 -23.56
C ALA A 27 6.00 3.74 -23.18
N ALA A 28 4.87 4.35 -22.86
CA ALA A 28 4.79 5.75 -22.41
C ALA A 28 5.57 5.97 -21.10
N LEU A 29 5.42 5.08 -20.11
CA LEU A 29 6.18 5.16 -18.86
C LEU A 29 7.69 4.98 -19.09
N LEU A 30 8.09 3.98 -19.89
CA LEU A 30 9.50 3.74 -20.21
C LEU A 30 10.14 4.92 -20.96
N ALA A 31 9.41 5.57 -21.87
CA ALA A 31 9.89 6.74 -22.61
C ALA A 31 10.23 7.94 -21.69
N THR A 32 9.67 7.98 -20.49
CA THR A 32 10.00 8.99 -19.46
C THR A 32 11.17 8.58 -18.55
N GLY A 33 11.83 7.45 -18.83
CA GLY A 33 12.96 6.94 -18.04
C GLY A 33 12.56 6.24 -16.74
N ARG A 34 11.26 5.95 -16.54
CA ARG A 34 10.75 5.30 -15.33
C ARG A 34 10.79 3.77 -15.46
N THR A 35 11.11 3.08 -14.37
CA THR A 35 10.94 1.63 -14.26
C THR A 35 9.46 1.28 -14.15
N VAL A 36 9.01 0.27 -14.90
CA VAL A 36 7.60 -0.16 -14.94
C VAL A 36 7.45 -1.51 -14.26
N MET A 37 6.38 -1.64 -13.48
CA MET A 37 5.95 -2.89 -12.85
C MET A 37 4.62 -3.34 -13.48
N VAL A 38 4.57 -4.62 -13.87
CA VAL A 38 3.36 -5.27 -14.39
C VAL A 38 2.97 -6.39 -13.43
N GLN A 39 1.74 -6.34 -12.92
CA GLN A 39 1.23 -7.29 -11.93
C GLN A 39 -0.11 -7.87 -12.38
N PRO A 40 -0.41 -9.14 -12.05
CA PRO A 40 -1.77 -9.67 -12.16
C PRO A 40 -2.75 -8.78 -11.38
N TYR A 41 -3.92 -8.52 -11.96
CA TYR A 41 -4.99 -7.87 -11.21
C TYR A 41 -5.64 -8.89 -10.28
N LEU A 42 -5.78 -8.57 -9.00
CA LEU A 42 -6.44 -9.43 -8.02
C LEU A 42 -7.91 -9.01 -7.86
N PRO A 43 -8.89 -9.76 -8.38
CA PRO A 43 -10.29 -9.32 -8.40
C PRO A 43 -10.90 -9.11 -7.02
N ALA A 44 -10.33 -9.71 -5.98
CA ALA A 44 -10.77 -9.52 -4.60
C ALA A 44 -10.70 -8.06 -4.16
N VAL A 45 -9.85 -7.21 -4.76
CA VAL A 45 -9.80 -5.78 -4.44
C VAL A 45 -11.11 -5.06 -4.77
N ASP A 46 -11.81 -5.49 -5.82
CA ASP A 46 -13.06 -4.86 -6.29
C ASP A 46 -14.20 -5.03 -5.27
N THR A 47 -14.16 -6.10 -4.46
CA THR A 47 -15.23 -6.45 -3.51
C THR A 47 -14.81 -6.29 -2.06
N TRP A 48 -13.59 -6.71 -1.71
CA TRP A 48 -13.07 -6.68 -0.34
C TRP A 48 -12.26 -5.41 -0.05
N GLY A 49 -11.74 -4.73 -1.06
CA GLY A 49 -10.73 -3.69 -0.89
C GLY A 49 -9.39 -4.25 -0.40
N GLU A 50 -8.43 -3.37 -0.19
CA GLU A 50 -7.15 -3.70 0.43
C GLU A 50 -7.18 -3.53 1.95
N THR A 51 -6.33 -4.27 2.65
CA THR A 51 -6.07 -4.07 4.07
C THR A 51 -4.72 -3.39 4.22
N ALA A 52 -4.69 -2.16 4.74
CA ALA A 52 -3.45 -1.50 5.12
C ALA A 52 -3.18 -1.73 6.61
N LEU A 53 -2.03 -2.32 6.94
CA LEU A 53 -1.57 -2.58 8.29
C LEU A 53 -0.55 -1.51 8.68
N LEU A 54 -0.85 -0.75 9.73
CA LEU A 54 -0.01 0.35 10.16
C LEU A 54 0.84 -0.05 11.35
N TYR A 55 2.13 0.21 11.24
CA TYR A 55 3.13 -0.07 12.25
C TYR A 55 3.77 1.23 12.71
N LEU A 56 3.87 1.40 14.02
CA LEU A 56 4.52 2.53 14.66
C LEU A 56 5.56 1.98 15.62
N ASP A 57 6.78 2.46 15.52
CA ASP A 57 7.93 2.02 16.31
C ASP A 57 8.12 0.48 16.27
N GLY A 58 8.11 -0.08 15.05
CA GLY A 58 8.21 -1.52 14.81
C GLY A 58 7.04 -2.38 15.30
N ARG A 59 5.98 -1.78 15.87
CA ARG A 59 4.83 -2.49 16.44
C ARG A 59 3.56 -2.16 15.70
N PHE A 60 2.72 -3.17 15.48
CA PHE A 60 1.40 -2.92 14.91
C PHE A 60 0.60 -1.96 15.77
N SER A 61 -0.09 -1.06 15.08
CA SER A 61 -0.84 0.05 15.65
C SER A 61 -2.33 -0.12 15.40
N HIS A 62 -2.71 -0.24 14.12
CA HIS A 62 -4.10 -0.37 13.67
C HIS A 62 -4.11 -0.82 12.21
N ALA A 63 -5.29 -1.12 11.68
CA ALA A 63 -5.49 -1.40 10.27
C ALA A 63 -6.73 -0.70 9.74
N ILE A 64 -6.74 -0.48 8.43
CA ILE A 64 -7.83 0.15 7.70
C ILE A 64 -8.09 -0.64 6.42
N ARG A 65 -9.30 -0.51 5.91
CA ARG A 65 -9.70 -0.92 4.56
C ARG A 65 -9.54 0.29 3.64
N LYS A 66 -8.97 0.08 2.45
CA LYS A 66 -9.06 1.04 1.34
C LYS A 66 -9.91 0.44 0.23
N GLY A 67 -10.90 1.19 -0.25
CA GLY A 67 -11.75 0.81 -1.37
C GLY A 67 -10.98 0.69 -2.69
N PRO A 68 -11.58 0.06 -3.72
CA PRO A 68 -10.93 -0.08 -5.02
C PRO A 68 -10.73 1.29 -5.69
N LEU A 69 -9.53 1.49 -6.26
CA LEU A 69 -9.14 2.78 -6.87
C LEU A 69 -9.11 2.74 -8.41
N LEU A 70 -9.02 1.55 -9.00
CA LEU A 70 -8.76 1.40 -10.43
C LEU A 70 -10.02 0.97 -11.18
N SER A 71 -10.41 1.74 -12.19
CA SER A 71 -11.36 1.33 -13.22
C SER A 71 -10.62 0.95 -14.51
N ASP A 72 -11.26 0.20 -15.41
CA ASP A 72 -10.60 -0.30 -16.62
C ASP A 72 -10.21 0.84 -17.57
N GLY A 73 -8.94 0.90 -17.96
CA GLY A 73 -8.43 1.88 -18.92
C GLY A 73 -8.35 3.33 -18.45
N ALA A 74 -8.82 3.65 -17.23
CA ALA A 74 -8.61 4.95 -16.62
C ALA A 74 -7.30 4.92 -15.83
N ALA A 75 -6.28 5.60 -16.33
CA ALA A 75 -5.25 6.11 -15.44
C ALA A 75 -5.91 7.10 -14.47
N THR A 76 -5.33 7.27 -13.29
CA THR A 76 -5.83 8.17 -12.26
C THR A 76 -5.76 9.63 -12.74
N GLU A 77 -6.80 10.09 -13.44
CA GLU A 77 -6.97 11.48 -13.87
C GLU A 77 -7.66 12.26 -12.74
N GLY A 78 -6.88 12.71 -11.75
CA GLY A 78 -7.42 13.52 -10.66
C GLY A 78 -6.43 13.79 -9.53
N GLY A 79 -5.66 14.87 -9.62
CA GLY A 79 -4.81 15.36 -8.52
C GLY A 79 -3.73 14.37 -8.05
N LEU A 80 -3.02 14.73 -6.97
CA LEU A 80 -2.02 13.85 -6.33
C LEU A 80 -2.66 12.67 -5.58
N TYR A 81 -3.96 12.74 -5.29
CA TYR A 81 -4.68 11.76 -4.50
C TYR A 81 -6.09 11.55 -5.07
N LEU A 82 -6.47 10.31 -5.35
CA LEU A 82 -7.87 9.92 -5.50
C LEU A 82 -8.55 9.93 -4.13
N GLU A 83 -9.85 10.24 -4.10
CA GLU A 83 -10.65 10.08 -2.89
C GLU A 83 -10.84 8.58 -2.61
N GLU A 84 -10.13 8.09 -1.60
CA GLU A 84 -10.17 6.68 -1.19
C GLU A 84 -11.33 6.47 -0.19
N GLU A 85 -12.11 5.41 -0.37
CA GLU A 85 -13.05 4.96 0.68
C GLU A 85 -12.23 4.29 1.80
N ILE A 86 -12.07 4.98 2.92
CA ILE A 86 -11.25 4.55 4.06
C ILE A 86 -12.12 4.21 5.26
N GLU A 87 -11.98 2.98 5.77
CA GLU A 87 -12.73 2.50 6.92
C GLU A 87 -11.81 1.78 7.92
N PRO A 88 -12.05 1.85 9.24
CA PRO A 88 -11.35 0.98 10.19
C PRO A 88 -11.54 -0.50 9.84
N ARG A 89 -10.48 -1.30 9.98
CA ARG A 89 -10.53 -2.75 9.73
C ARG A 89 -9.84 -3.52 10.85
N VAL A 90 -10.46 -4.63 11.27
CA VAL A 90 -9.77 -5.65 12.05
C VAL A 90 -9.12 -6.62 11.05
N PRO A 91 -7.78 -6.72 11.00
CA PRO A 91 -7.13 -7.63 10.08
C PRO A 91 -7.32 -9.06 10.55
N SER A 92 -7.39 -9.99 9.59
CA SER A 92 -7.33 -11.42 9.90
C SER A 92 -5.98 -11.80 10.51
N VAL A 93 -5.95 -12.94 11.19
CA VAL A 93 -4.70 -13.50 11.76
C VAL A 93 -3.63 -13.66 10.68
N ARG A 94 -4.01 -14.10 9.47
CA ARG A 94 -3.06 -14.33 8.37
C ARG A 94 -2.51 -13.02 7.80
N GLU A 95 -3.36 -12.01 7.59
CA GLU A 95 -2.90 -10.68 7.15
C GLU A 95 -1.93 -10.10 8.17
N ARG A 96 -2.26 -10.22 9.46
CA ARG A 96 -1.41 -9.73 10.54
C ARG A 96 -0.06 -10.46 10.61
N GLN A 97 -0.05 -11.77 10.46
CA GLN A 97 1.18 -12.57 10.40
C GLN A 97 2.07 -12.18 9.22
N LEU A 98 1.49 -11.94 8.04
CA LEU A 98 2.23 -11.46 6.88
C LEU A 98 2.85 -10.08 7.16
N GLY A 99 2.06 -9.14 7.68
CA GLY A 99 2.55 -7.81 8.04
C GLY A 99 3.70 -7.86 9.04
N ASP A 100 3.58 -8.66 10.10
CA ASP A 100 4.61 -8.82 11.12
C ASP A 100 5.91 -9.39 10.53
N ALA A 101 5.80 -10.36 9.61
CA ALA A 101 6.95 -10.93 8.90
C ALA A 101 7.64 -9.90 7.98
N VAL A 102 6.85 -9.08 7.27
CA VAL A 102 7.38 -8.00 6.41
C VAL A 102 8.14 -6.96 7.24
N ILE A 103 7.59 -6.54 8.38
CA ILE A 103 8.23 -5.58 9.28
C ILE A 103 9.49 -6.15 9.92
N ALA A 104 9.47 -7.41 10.33
CA ALA A 104 10.66 -8.08 10.86
C ALA A 104 11.80 -8.09 9.84
N LEU A 105 11.51 -8.49 8.58
CA LEU A 105 12.50 -8.50 7.50
C LEU A 105 13.01 -7.10 7.14
N ALA A 106 12.11 -6.10 7.10
CA ALA A 106 12.50 -4.72 6.82
C ALA A 106 13.38 -4.16 7.94
N THR A 107 13.06 -4.47 9.19
CA THR A 107 13.86 -4.05 10.37
C THR A 107 15.23 -4.70 10.36
N GLU A 108 15.33 -5.99 10.01
CA GLU A 108 16.61 -6.69 9.87
C GLU A 108 17.52 -6.02 8.83
N ARG A 109 16.94 -5.54 7.72
CA ARG A 109 17.69 -4.97 6.59
C ARG A 109 18.01 -3.49 6.75
N LEU A 110 17.11 -2.72 7.36
CA LEU A 110 17.15 -1.25 7.35
C LEU A 110 17.34 -0.67 8.75
N GLY A 111 17.29 -1.49 9.79
CA GLY A 111 17.31 -1.04 11.18
C GLY A 111 15.92 -0.65 11.68
N ARG A 112 15.88 0.06 12.82
CA ARG A 112 14.62 0.47 13.46
C ARG A 112 13.75 1.28 12.50
N LEU A 113 12.46 0.91 12.44
CA LEU A 113 11.45 1.63 11.67
C LEU A 113 10.55 2.43 12.61
N LEU A 114 10.60 3.75 12.52
CA LEU A 114 9.69 4.62 13.29
C LEU A 114 8.24 4.43 12.88
N TYR A 115 7.99 4.19 11.58
CA TYR A 115 6.69 3.87 11.05
C TYR A 115 6.81 3.04 9.77
N ALA A 116 5.74 2.32 9.44
CA ALA A 116 5.59 1.62 8.17
C ALA A 116 4.11 1.37 7.88
N ARG A 117 3.75 1.30 6.60
CA ARG A 117 2.45 0.80 6.15
C ARG A 117 2.67 -0.43 5.28
N VAL A 118 2.00 -1.52 5.61
CA VAL A 118 2.02 -2.78 4.85
C VAL A 118 0.65 -2.98 4.24
N ASP A 119 0.53 -2.83 2.92
CA ASP A 119 -0.72 -3.02 2.20
C ASP A 119 -0.80 -4.44 1.68
N VAL A 120 -1.91 -5.12 1.96
CA VAL A 120 -2.11 -6.52 1.58
C VAL A 120 -3.43 -6.73 0.86
N LEU A 121 -3.42 -7.70 -0.05
CA LEU A 121 -4.58 -8.18 -0.79
C LEU A 121 -4.72 -9.69 -0.63
N ALA A 122 -5.92 -10.21 -0.91
CA ALA A 122 -6.12 -11.65 -1.05
C ALA A 122 -5.78 -12.11 -2.46
N ASP A 123 -5.00 -13.18 -2.58
CA ASP A 123 -4.79 -13.90 -3.84
C ASP A 123 -6.02 -14.77 -4.20
N PRO A 124 -6.02 -15.45 -5.37
CA PRO A 124 -7.15 -16.30 -5.76
C PRO A 124 -7.45 -17.48 -4.82
N SER A 125 -6.52 -17.87 -3.94
CA SER A 125 -6.73 -18.88 -2.91
C SER A 125 -7.25 -18.31 -1.58
N GLY A 126 -7.35 -16.98 -1.48
CA GLY A 126 -7.69 -16.26 -0.26
C GLY A 126 -6.50 -16.08 0.70
N ALA A 127 -5.28 -16.39 0.28
CA ALA A 127 -4.09 -16.12 1.08
C ALA A 127 -3.69 -14.63 0.95
N PRO A 128 -3.28 -13.97 2.05
CA PRO A 128 -2.82 -12.60 1.96
C PRO A 128 -1.47 -12.54 1.22
N VAL A 129 -1.32 -11.55 0.36
CA VAL A 129 -0.10 -11.23 -0.37
C VAL A 129 0.23 -9.75 -0.22
N LEU A 130 1.52 -9.43 -0.19
CA LEU A 130 1.99 -8.06 -0.11
C LEU A 130 1.68 -7.33 -1.42
N LEU A 131 0.97 -6.21 -1.32
CA LEU A 131 0.73 -5.29 -2.43
C LEU A 131 1.81 -4.20 -2.47
N GLU A 132 2.04 -3.55 -1.33
CA GLU A 132 2.98 -2.44 -1.21
C GLU A 132 3.53 -2.31 0.22
N LEU A 133 4.74 -1.79 0.35
CA LEU A 133 5.39 -1.46 1.62
C LEU A 133 5.86 -0.02 1.55
N GLU A 134 5.26 0.84 2.37
CA GLU A 134 5.63 2.26 2.44
C GLU A 134 6.41 2.53 3.74
N LEU A 135 7.65 2.99 3.58
CA LEU A 135 8.58 3.26 4.70
C LEU A 135 9.04 4.72 4.78
N ALA A 136 8.87 5.50 3.70
CA ALA A 136 9.40 6.86 3.61
C ALA A 136 8.36 7.90 4.04
N GLU A 137 7.22 7.94 3.35
CA GLU A 137 6.20 8.99 3.49
C GLU A 137 4.75 8.44 3.52
N PRO A 138 4.43 7.37 4.28
CA PRO A 138 3.10 6.80 4.24
C PRO A 138 2.03 7.72 4.81
N SER A 139 0.83 7.67 4.22
CA SER A 139 -0.39 8.08 4.90
C SER A 139 -0.64 7.17 6.11
N LEU A 140 -0.37 7.69 7.31
CA LEU A 140 -0.44 6.93 8.57
C LEU A 140 -1.83 6.89 9.21
N LEU A 141 -2.82 7.56 8.63
CA LEU A 141 -4.26 7.44 8.97
C LEU A 141 -4.54 7.41 10.50
N LEU A 142 -3.77 8.21 11.25
CA LEU A 142 -3.66 8.10 12.72
C LEU A 142 -4.98 8.25 13.46
N ALA A 143 -5.95 8.95 12.85
CA ALA A 143 -7.30 9.11 13.38
C ALA A 143 -8.06 7.78 13.56
N HIS A 144 -7.68 6.73 12.82
CA HIS A 144 -8.31 5.40 12.92
C HIS A 144 -7.67 4.50 13.98
N GLY A 145 -6.56 4.92 14.59
CA GLY A 145 -5.82 4.14 15.58
C GLY A 145 -5.91 4.74 16.98
N LEU A 146 -6.52 4.01 17.92
CA LEU A 146 -6.53 4.45 19.32
C LEU A 146 -5.11 4.61 19.86
N GLY A 147 -4.78 5.83 20.28
CA GLY A 147 -3.45 6.20 20.79
C GLY A 147 -2.33 6.20 19.74
N ALA A 148 -2.65 6.10 18.44
CA ALA A 148 -1.64 6.04 17.38
C ALA A 148 -0.74 7.28 17.35
N SER A 149 -1.32 8.48 17.39
CA SER A 149 -0.55 9.73 17.41
C SER A 149 0.41 9.83 18.61
N ALA A 150 -0.02 9.36 19.79
CA ALA A 150 0.82 9.36 20.99
C ALA A 150 1.99 8.36 20.87
N ARG A 151 1.75 7.17 20.30
CA ARG A 151 2.82 6.19 20.03
C ARG A 151 3.84 6.72 19.04
N LEU A 152 3.39 7.36 17.96
CA LEU A 152 4.28 7.96 16.97
C LEU A 152 5.14 9.07 17.60
N ALA A 153 4.52 9.98 18.35
CA ALA A 153 5.23 11.06 19.03
C ALA A 153 6.27 10.54 20.04
N ALA A 154 5.95 9.49 20.79
CA ALA A 154 6.90 8.84 21.70
C ALA A 154 8.08 8.19 20.95
N GLY A 155 7.81 7.50 19.83
CA GLY A 155 8.85 6.92 18.99
C GLY A 155 9.81 7.96 18.43
N MET A 156 9.28 9.12 17.98
CA MET A 156 10.08 10.25 17.50
C MET A 156 10.93 10.88 18.60
N ALA A 157 10.36 11.08 19.79
CA ALA A 157 11.11 11.65 20.92
C ALA A 157 12.30 10.77 21.30
N ALA A 158 12.16 9.44 21.21
CA ALA A 158 13.24 8.50 21.49
C ALA A 158 14.35 8.47 20.41
N GLU A 159 14.18 9.10 19.25
CA GLU A 159 15.24 9.25 18.23
C GLU A 159 16.05 10.55 18.41
N ILE A 160 15.49 11.54 19.11
CA ILE A 160 16.06 12.89 19.24
C ILE A 160 16.74 13.10 20.60
N CYS A 161 16.37 12.32 21.62
CA CYS A 161 16.93 12.36 22.97
C CYS A 161 18.08 11.34 23.13
#